data_AF-A0AAJ0I374-F1
#
_entry.id   AF-A0AAJ0I374-F1
#
_cell.length_a   1.000
_cell.length_b   1.000
_cell.length_c   1.000
_cell.angle_alpha   90.00
_cell.angle_beta   90.00
_cell.angle_gamma   90.00
#
_symmetry.space_group_name_H-M   'P 1'
#
loop_
_entity.id
_entity.type
_entity.pdbx_description
1 polymer ?
#
loop_
_entity_poly.entity_id
_entity_poly.type
_entity_poly.pdbx_seq_one_letter_code
_entity_poly.pdbx_strand_id
1 'polypeptide(L)'
;MGDNNGNPEVSGQSPDDVDKASDESSEWQDINDTPSIIDFVTLGMFIIGKCPGTTTRHQLSTPSDEIEYPPPRPPSTNVLGGAGSYSALGARLFSPAPDLSRTVGWIVDQGSDFPQAITDLITGWSTSAVFRHDPTRLTTRGWNGYVGSSERREFKYTTPKKRLTAADLVGTPLLKAKAVHMVCSPNRCKELVEEIITLRKREARLAAAASNKNNNNNDNDDDCDEVDDDTNDPNAYTRPLIIWEPVPDLCTPFELLNCTNALPLVDICSPNHAELAGFMGTDGLDPETGEISVEQVERNCEQLLASMPLTTYTLVVRAGEKGCYVAKNGGRRRKQPPMKIGKKKKMKVGLDARNFHGGLQHDTDMMSLFAGLLQDMEDRNNEDDPFGRFDVEEGIEADSGIERWLPAYHTDATKVVDPTGGGNTFLGGLAVALARGKSIEEACAWGSVAASFAIEQVGVPELGMDVEGRETWNGERVKERLSGYMERVGLL
;
A
#
# COMPACT_ATOMS: atom_id res chain seq x y z
N MET A 1 -48.52 69.60 -3.63
CA MET A 1 -48.28 68.76 -4.82
C MET A 1 -46.76 68.80 -5.00
N GLY A 2 -45.95 67.94 -4.38
CA GLY A 2 -45.90 66.47 -4.47
C GLY A 2 -45.37 66.10 -5.87
N ASP A 3 -44.24 65.43 -6.11
CA ASP A 3 -43.30 64.66 -5.28
C ASP A 3 -41.93 64.52 -6.00
N ASN A 4 -40.86 64.33 -5.21
CA ASN A 4 -39.69 63.43 -5.32
C ASN A 4 -39.29 62.82 -6.68
N ASN A 5 -38.00 62.61 -7.02
CA ASN A 5 -36.94 62.09 -6.15
C ASN A 5 -35.55 62.45 -6.70
N GLY A 6 -34.68 62.93 -5.80
CA GLY A 6 -33.33 63.37 -6.07
C GLY A 6 -32.31 62.23 -6.21
N ASN A 7 -31.26 62.53 -6.96
CA ASN A 7 -30.02 61.81 -7.02
C ASN A 7 -28.93 62.80 -6.57
N PRO A 8 -28.07 62.49 -5.59
CA PRO A 8 -26.86 63.28 -5.40
C PRO A 8 -25.56 62.49 -5.59
N GLU A 9 -24.62 63.28 -6.07
CA GLU A 9 -23.22 63.09 -6.43
C GLU A 9 -22.28 62.48 -5.36
N VAL A 10 -21.35 61.66 -5.86
CA VAL A 10 -19.87 61.76 -5.81
C VAL A 10 -19.19 62.48 -4.62
N SER A 11 -18.27 61.76 -3.97
CA SER A 11 -16.91 62.20 -3.56
C SER A 11 -16.13 60.95 -3.14
N GLY A 12 -14.95 60.60 -3.66
CA GLY A 12 -13.67 61.28 -3.50
C GLY A 12 -12.70 60.29 -2.79
N GLN A 13 -11.58 59.96 -3.43
CA GLN A 13 -10.61 58.92 -3.02
C GLN A 13 -9.78 59.32 -1.78
N SER A 14 -9.32 58.32 -1.02
CA SER A 14 -7.98 58.34 -0.39
C SER A 14 -7.29 56.97 -0.53
N PRO A 15 -5.95 56.91 -0.51
CA PRO A 15 -5.17 55.80 -1.05
C PRO A 15 -4.48 55.01 0.06
N ASP A 16 -4.91 53.77 0.30
CA ASP A 16 -4.15 52.73 1.00
C ASP A 16 -5.01 51.47 0.94
N ASP A 17 -4.61 50.47 0.14
CA ASP A 17 -4.91 49.05 0.40
C ASP A 17 -4.15 48.20 -0.64
N VAL A 18 -2.92 47.90 -0.24
CA VAL A 18 -2.03 46.89 -0.82
C VAL A 18 -2.51 45.50 -0.38
N ASP A 19 -2.52 44.55 -1.32
CA ASP A 19 -2.53 43.09 -1.16
C ASP A 19 -3.41 42.47 -0.07
N LYS A 20 -4.55 41.92 -0.49
CA LYS A 20 -5.11 40.70 0.11
C LYS A 20 -5.39 39.67 -0.97
N ALA A 21 -4.39 38.81 -1.19
CA ALA A 21 -4.62 37.48 -1.74
C ALA A 21 -5.59 36.74 -0.80
N SER A 22 -6.76 36.38 -1.32
CA SER A 22 -7.73 35.55 -0.63
C SER A 22 -7.22 34.11 -0.59
N ASP A 23 -6.91 33.68 0.63
CA ASP A 23 -6.55 32.33 1.03
C ASP A 23 -7.75 31.39 0.85
N GLU A 24 -7.91 30.80 -0.34
CA GLU A 24 -8.87 29.71 -0.58
C GLU A 24 -8.24 28.38 -0.12
N SER A 25 -8.27 28.17 1.19
CA SER A 25 -8.10 26.83 1.76
C SER A 25 -9.31 25.98 1.36
N SER A 26 -9.07 24.90 0.62
CA SER A 26 -10.09 23.95 0.20
C SER A 26 -10.69 23.26 1.43
N GLU A 27 -11.95 23.56 1.75
CA GLU A 27 -12.72 22.88 2.79
C GLU A 27 -12.94 21.41 2.39
N TRP A 28 -12.21 20.52 3.07
CA TRP A 28 -12.43 19.08 3.04
C TRP A 28 -13.73 18.76 3.79
N GLN A 29 -14.65 18.03 3.18
CA GLN A 29 -15.85 17.55 3.88
C GLN A 29 -15.45 16.60 5.03
N ASP A 30 -15.81 17.01 6.25
CA ASP A 30 -15.84 16.28 7.53
C ASP A 30 -14.60 15.45 7.95
N ILE A 31 -13.45 16.11 8.10
CA ILE A 31 -12.25 15.55 8.77
C ILE A 31 -12.52 15.23 10.27
N ASN A 32 -13.54 15.85 10.87
CA ASN A 32 -13.77 15.85 12.32
C ASN A 32 -14.31 14.53 12.92
N ASP A 33 -14.66 13.53 12.09
CA ASP A 33 -15.19 12.24 12.56
C ASP A 33 -14.30 11.03 12.18
N THR A 34 -13.08 11.32 11.73
CA THR A 34 -12.09 10.30 11.35
C THR A 34 -11.42 9.73 12.61
N PRO A 35 -11.36 8.40 12.82
CA PRO A 35 -10.68 7.82 13.96
C PRO A 35 -9.20 8.21 13.96
N SER A 36 -8.62 8.34 15.16
CA SER A 36 -7.21 8.73 15.34
C SER A 36 -6.22 7.73 14.76
N ILE A 37 -6.67 6.50 14.47
CA ILE A 37 -5.86 5.40 13.95
C ILE A 37 -6.42 4.94 12.60
N ILE A 38 -5.58 5.03 11.57
CA ILE A 38 -5.84 4.46 10.25
C ILE A 38 -4.97 3.20 10.11
N ASP A 39 -5.59 2.06 9.85
CA ASP A 39 -4.86 0.80 9.63
C ASP A 39 -4.27 0.76 8.22
N PHE A 40 -5.01 1.25 7.22
CA PHE A 40 -4.69 1.08 5.81
C PHE A 40 -4.95 2.36 5.02
N VAL A 41 -4.02 2.71 4.13
CA VAL A 41 -4.24 3.67 3.04
C VAL A 41 -3.73 3.12 1.72
N THR A 42 -4.36 3.50 0.62
CA THR A 42 -3.82 3.26 -0.73
C THR A 42 -3.62 4.53 -1.54
N LEU A 43 -2.49 4.57 -2.26
CA LEU A 43 -2.17 5.53 -3.31
C LEU A 43 -2.43 4.98 -4.72
N GLY A 44 -3.12 3.84 -4.83
CA GLY A 44 -3.65 3.34 -6.10
C GLY A 44 -4.71 4.30 -6.65
N MET A 45 -4.78 4.45 -7.97
CA MET A 45 -5.74 5.38 -8.57
C MET A 45 -7.17 4.85 -8.51
N PHE A 46 -8.10 5.75 -8.20
CA PHE A 46 -9.53 5.56 -8.47
C PHE A 46 -9.82 5.72 -9.97
N ILE A 47 -10.62 4.82 -10.53
CA ILE A 47 -11.01 4.84 -11.94
C ILE A 47 -12.47 4.42 -12.08
N ILE A 48 -13.22 5.06 -12.98
CA ILE A 48 -14.54 4.56 -13.39
C ILE A 48 -14.41 3.77 -14.69
N GLY A 49 -14.81 2.50 -14.64
CA GLY A 49 -14.91 1.61 -15.78
C GLY A 49 -16.00 2.05 -16.76
N LYS A 50 -15.67 2.02 -18.05
CA LYS A 50 -16.61 2.15 -19.16
C LYS A 50 -16.51 0.91 -20.05
N CYS A 51 -17.54 0.09 -20.08
CA CYS A 51 -17.76 -0.84 -21.19
C CYS A 51 -18.76 -0.19 -22.14
N PRO A 52 -18.55 -0.23 -23.46
CA PRO A 52 -19.38 0.51 -24.40
C PRO A 52 -20.78 -0.10 -24.50
N GLY A 53 -21.77 0.55 -23.89
CA GLY A 53 -23.17 0.40 -24.25
C GLY A 53 -23.40 0.93 -25.66
N THR A 54 -24.06 0.12 -26.49
CA THR A 54 -24.48 0.42 -27.86
C THR A 54 -24.95 1.86 -28.03
N THR A 55 -24.10 2.72 -28.59
CA THR A 55 -24.54 4.03 -29.06
C THR A 55 -24.92 3.89 -30.52
N THR A 56 -26.19 4.16 -30.79
CA THR A 56 -26.83 4.16 -32.10
C THR A 56 -25.96 4.81 -33.17
N ARG A 57 -25.87 4.13 -34.32
CA ARG A 57 -25.24 4.56 -35.59
C ARG A 57 -25.26 6.07 -35.78
N HIS A 58 -24.09 6.67 -35.89
CA HIS A 58 -23.83 7.62 -36.97
C HIS A 58 -22.54 7.23 -37.69
N GLN A 59 -22.75 6.82 -38.93
CA GLN A 59 -21.79 6.43 -39.94
C GLN A 59 -20.78 7.57 -40.18
N LEU A 60 -19.48 7.33 -39.95
CA LEU A 60 -18.39 7.81 -40.82
C LEU A 60 -17.09 7.02 -40.52
N SER A 61 -16.79 6.09 -41.42
CA SER A 61 -15.51 5.46 -41.78
C SER A 61 -14.25 5.68 -40.91
N THR A 62 -13.87 4.65 -40.14
CA THR A 62 -12.51 4.07 -40.05
C THR A 62 -12.62 2.62 -39.52
N PRO A 63 -11.80 1.65 -39.97
CA PRO A 63 -11.96 0.25 -39.57
C PRO A 63 -11.26 -0.07 -38.23
N SER A 64 -11.96 -0.88 -37.43
CA SER A 64 -11.51 -1.80 -36.38
C SER A 64 -10.82 -1.22 -35.14
N ASP A 65 -11.59 -1.00 -34.07
CA ASP A 65 -11.17 -1.07 -32.64
C ASP A 65 -12.42 -1.09 -31.72
N GLU A 66 -13.45 -1.88 -32.07
CA GLU A 66 -14.63 -2.08 -31.22
C GLU A 66 -14.64 -3.53 -30.76
N ILE A 67 -14.39 -3.77 -29.47
CA ILE A 67 -14.54 -5.12 -28.92
C ILE A 67 -15.33 -5.09 -27.61
N GLU A 68 -16.44 -5.82 -27.72
CA GLU A 68 -17.50 -6.02 -26.74
C GLU A 68 -17.15 -7.22 -25.84
N TYR A 69 -17.80 -7.35 -24.68
CA TYR A 69 -17.84 -8.66 -24.04
C TYR A 69 -18.41 -9.67 -25.05
N PRO A 70 -17.85 -10.89 -25.18
CA PRO A 70 -18.47 -11.90 -26.02
C PRO A 70 -19.93 -12.10 -25.55
N PRO A 71 -20.91 -12.17 -26.49
CA PRO A 71 -22.30 -12.45 -26.15
C PRO A 71 -22.38 -13.65 -25.20
N PRO A 72 -23.24 -13.63 -24.16
CA PRO A 72 -24.47 -12.83 -24.05
C PRO A 72 -24.42 -11.63 -23.07
N ARG A 73 -23.25 -11.21 -22.58
CA ARG A 73 -23.19 -10.19 -21.50
C ARG A 73 -23.41 -8.76 -22.01
N PRO A 74 -24.42 -8.01 -21.49
CA PRO A 74 -24.63 -6.62 -21.88
C PRO A 74 -23.48 -5.74 -21.37
N PRO A 75 -23.13 -4.66 -22.11
CA PRO A 75 -22.08 -3.75 -21.68
C PRO A 75 -22.43 -3.05 -20.36
N SER A 76 -21.47 -3.01 -19.44
CA SER A 76 -21.61 -2.32 -18.15
C SER A 76 -20.91 -0.96 -18.16
N THR A 77 -21.64 0.12 -17.92
CA THR A 77 -21.07 1.47 -17.80
C THR A 77 -21.03 1.91 -16.33
N ASN A 78 -20.07 2.77 -15.99
CA ASN A 78 -19.91 3.33 -14.64
C ASN A 78 -19.64 2.26 -13.58
N VAL A 79 -18.81 1.28 -13.91
CA VAL A 79 -18.38 0.27 -12.93
C VAL A 79 -17.24 0.84 -12.10
N LEU A 80 -17.30 0.71 -10.78
CA LEU A 80 -16.19 1.10 -9.92
C LEU A 80 -14.93 0.29 -10.27
N GLY A 81 -13.79 0.97 -10.43
CA GLY A 81 -12.54 0.31 -10.76
C GLY A 81 -11.30 1.08 -10.31
N GLY A 82 -10.15 0.67 -10.84
CA GLY A 82 -8.85 1.19 -10.44
C GLY A 82 -8.27 0.49 -9.22
N ALA A 83 -6.95 0.47 -9.17
CA ALA A 83 -6.19 -0.20 -8.11
C ALA A 83 -6.59 0.28 -6.71
N GLY A 84 -6.77 1.60 -6.54
CA GLY A 84 -7.13 2.18 -5.25
C GLY A 84 -8.47 1.67 -4.73
N SER A 85 -9.48 1.64 -5.59
CA SER A 85 -10.84 1.21 -5.21
C SER A 85 -10.90 -0.25 -4.80
N TYR A 86 -10.24 -1.15 -5.55
CA TYR A 86 -10.22 -2.57 -5.23
C TYR A 86 -9.37 -2.87 -3.98
N SER A 87 -8.25 -2.16 -3.77
CA SER A 87 -7.49 -2.32 -2.52
C SER A 87 -8.22 -1.77 -1.31
N ALA A 88 -8.94 -0.65 -1.44
CA ALA A 88 -9.81 -0.15 -0.38
C ALA A 88 -10.94 -1.15 -0.07
N LEU A 89 -11.57 -1.74 -1.10
CA LEU A 89 -12.55 -2.82 -0.95
C LEU A 89 -11.96 -4.02 -0.19
N GLY A 90 -10.77 -4.48 -0.56
CA GLY A 90 -10.10 -5.60 0.09
C GLY A 90 -9.87 -5.38 1.58
N ALA A 91 -9.41 -4.18 1.95
CA ALA A 91 -9.27 -3.79 3.35
C ALA A 91 -10.64 -3.67 4.05
N ARG A 92 -11.66 -3.17 3.34
CA ARG A 92 -13.02 -2.99 3.86
C ARG A 92 -13.72 -4.31 4.17
N LEU A 93 -13.50 -5.37 3.38
CA LEU A 93 -14.09 -6.70 3.62
C LEU A 93 -13.78 -7.23 5.04
N PHE A 94 -12.58 -6.94 5.56
CA PHE A 94 -12.18 -7.33 6.92
C PHE A 94 -12.33 -6.22 7.96
N SER A 95 -12.99 -5.13 7.60
CA SER A 95 -13.16 -3.95 8.44
C SER A 95 -14.63 -3.53 8.48
N PRO A 96 -15.50 -4.35 9.12
CA PRO A 96 -16.94 -4.10 9.17
C PRO A 96 -17.28 -2.76 9.83
N ALA A 97 -18.40 -2.18 9.39
CA ALA A 97 -18.92 -0.95 9.97
C ALA A 97 -19.50 -1.18 11.39
N PRO A 98 -19.60 -0.13 12.22
CA PRO A 98 -19.16 1.25 11.95
C PRO A 98 -17.70 1.55 12.35
N ASP A 99 -17.11 0.73 13.24
CA ASP A 99 -15.86 1.10 13.90
C ASP A 99 -14.63 0.83 13.02
N LEU A 100 -14.50 -0.39 12.49
CA LEU A 100 -13.32 -0.79 11.74
C LEU A 100 -13.33 -0.24 10.32
N SER A 101 -14.50 -0.01 9.71
CA SER A 101 -14.59 0.53 8.35
C SER A 101 -13.88 1.88 8.23
N ARG A 102 -13.96 2.71 9.28
CA ARG A 102 -13.30 4.02 9.35
C ARG A 102 -11.77 3.94 9.48
N THR A 103 -11.17 2.78 9.77
CA THR A 103 -9.71 2.60 9.74
C THR A 103 -9.16 2.36 8.33
N VAL A 104 -10.03 2.29 7.31
CA VAL A 104 -9.69 2.12 5.91
C VAL A 104 -9.76 3.49 5.21
N GLY A 105 -8.62 3.97 4.74
CA GLY A 105 -8.47 5.26 4.09
C GLY A 105 -8.06 5.16 2.63
N TRP A 106 -8.51 6.10 1.82
CA TRP A 106 -8.21 6.20 0.39
C TRP A 106 -8.73 7.53 -0.16
N ILE A 107 -8.34 7.86 -1.39
CA ILE A 107 -8.69 9.12 -2.04
C ILE A 107 -9.55 8.86 -3.27
N VAL A 108 -10.65 9.61 -3.39
CA VAL A 108 -11.59 9.54 -4.52
C VAL A 108 -11.59 10.88 -5.25
N ASP A 109 -10.98 10.92 -6.43
CA ASP A 109 -10.97 12.11 -7.29
C ASP A 109 -12.22 12.17 -8.18
N GLN A 110 -13.07 13.16 -7.93
CA GLN A 110 -14.32 13.39 -8.65
C GLN A 110 -14.15 14.51 -9.69
N GLY A 111 -14.37 14.19 -10.96
CA GLY A 111 -14.51 15.21 -12.00
C GLY A 111 -15.93 15.75 -12.10
N SER A 112 -16.16 16.64 -13.07
CA SER A 112 -17.49 17.21 -13.34
C SER A 112 -18.54 16.20 -13.83
N ASP A 113 -18.13 15.01 -14.26
CA ASP A 113 -18.98 13.93 -14.78
C ASP A 113 -19.16 12.77 -13.78
N PHE A 114 -18.86 12.98 -12.50
CA PHE A 114 -18.87 11.91 -11.49
C PHE A 114 -20.30 11.40 -11.22
N PRO A 115 -20.58 10.09 -11.38
CA PRO A 115 -21.92 9.55 -11.16
C PRO A 115 -22.32 9.51 -9.68
N GLN A 116 -23.50 10.02 -9.33
CA GLN A 116 -24.02 10.00 -7.96
C GLN A 116 -24.10 8.58 -7.38
N ALA A 117 -24.49 7.59 -8.19
CA ALA A 117 -24.57 6.19 -7.76
C ALA A 117 -23.22 5.64 -7.24
N ILE A 118 -22.09 6.16 -7.74
CA ILE A 118 -20.76 5.76 -7.25
C ILE A 118 -20.44 6.46 -5.92
N THR A 119 -20.88 7.71 -5.74
CA THR A 119 -20.82 8.38 -4.43
C THR A 119 -21.59 7.57 -3.40
N ASP A 120 -22.84 7.21 -3.70
CA ASP A 120 -23.71 6.47 -2.78
C ASP A 120 -23.12 5.10 -2.41
N LEU A 121 -22.54 4.39 -3.40
CA LEU A 121 -21.85 3.13 -3.20
C LEU A 121 -20.64 3.27 -2.25
N ILE A 122 -19.77 4.24 -2.50
CA ILE A 122 -18.55 4.45 -1.70
C ILE A 122 -18.90 4.93 -0.29
N THR A 123 -19.85 5.86 -0.16
CA THR A 123 -20.34 6.32 1.14
C THR A 123 -20.99 5.18 1.91
N GLY A 124 -21.70 4.27 1.24
CA GLY A 124 -22.26 3.05 1.84
C GLY A 124 -21.21 2.14 2.50
N TRP A 125 -19.96 2.17 2.04
CA TRP A 125 -18.88 1.42 2.69
C TRP A 125 -18.47 2.01 4.04
N SER A 126 -18.85 3.25 4.37
CA SER A 126 -18.53 3.90 5.66
C SER A 126 -17.02 3.91 5.98
N THR A 127 -16.20 4.07 4.94
CA THR A 127 -14.73 4.21 5.05
C THR A 127 -14.32 5.66 5.26
N SER A 128 -13.07 5.90 5.66
CA SER A 128 -12.46 7.24 5.70
C SER A 128 -11.98 7.69 4.31
N ALA A 129 -12.86 7.57 3.31
CA ALA A 129 -12.59 8.00 1.94
C ALA A 129 -12.55 9.54 1.89
N VAL A 130 -11.47 10.10 1.34
CA VAL A 130 -11.35 11.54 1.12
C VAL A 130 -11.80 11.85 -0.30
N PHE A 131 -12.96 12.48 -0.44
CA PHE A 131 -13.48 12.93 -1.73
C PHE A 131 -12.86 14.27 -2.13
N ARG A 132 -12.37 14.35 -3.37
CA ARG A 132 -11.78 15.55 -3.96
C ARG A 132 -12.53 15.93 -5.20
N HIS A 133 -13.28 17.01 -5.15
CA HIS A 133 -14.02 17.50 -6.30
C HIS A 133 -13.17 18.49 -7.11
N ASP A 134 -13.09 18.25 -8.42
CA ASP A 134 -12.43 19.13 -9.37
C ASP A 134 -13.33 19.32 -10.60
N PRO A 135 -14.10 20.43 -10.66
CA PRO A 135 -15.04 20.67 -11.76
C PRO A 135 -14.34 20.96 -13.10
N THR A 136 -13.02 21.22 -13.08
CA THR A 136 -12.26 21.60 -14.29
C THR A 136 -11.84 20.40 -15.14
N ARG A 137 -11.98 19.18 -14.61
CA ARG A 137 -11.60 17.94 -15.30
C ARG A 137 -12.71 16.90 -15.32
N LEU A 138 -12.58 15.96 -16.24
CA LEU A 138 -13.35 14.71 -16.19
C LEU A 138 -12.73 13.73 -15.20
N THR A 139 -13.58 12.89 -14.63
CA THR A 139 -13.21 11.77 -13.78
C THR A 139 -12.30 10.81 -14.57
N THR A 140 -11.29 10.26 -13.91
CA THR A 140 -10.40 9.27 -14.55
C THR A 140 -11.22 8.03 -14.92
N ARG A 141 -11.20 7.64 -16.20
CA ARG A 141 -11.98 6.53 -16.74
C ARG A 141 -11.10 5.56 -17.51
N GLY A 142 -11.44 4.28 -17.39
CA GLY A 142 -10.74 3.18 -18.03
C GLY A 142 -11.71 2.32 -18.82
N TRP A 143 -11.31 1.95 -20.02
CA TRP A 143 -11.95 0.91 -20.81
C TRP A 143 -11.29 -0.42 -20.49
N ASN A 144 -12.12 -1.43 -20.22
CA ASN A 144 -11.73 -2.82 -20.05
C ASN A 144 -12.48 -3.61 -21.12
N GLY A 145 -11.77 -4.27 -22.01
CA GLY A 145 -12.37 -5.14 -23.02
C GLY A 145 -11.46 -6.30 -23.38
N TYR A 146 -12.02 -7.22 -24.15
CA TYR A 146 -11.26 -8.30 -24.77
C TYR A 146 -10.79 -7.83 -26.14
N VAL A 147 -9.68 -8.33 -26.66
CA VAL A 147 -9.29 -8.05 -28.05
C VAL A 147 -9.14 -9.36 -28.83
N GLY A 148 -9.80 -9.45 -29.99
CA GLY A 148 -9.87 -10.62 -30.86
C GLY A 148 -10.71 -11.78 -30.31
N SER A 149 -10.48 -12.97 -30.87
CA SER A 149 -10.95 -14.25 -30.33
C SER A 149 -10.13 -14.75 -29.15
N SER A 150 -9.14 -13.97 -28.71
CA SER A 150 -8.30 -14.28 -27.54
C SER A 150 -8.98 -13.83 -26.26
N GLU A 151 -8.89 -14.65 -25.22
CA GLU A 151 -9.24 -14.31 -23.84
C GLU A 151 -8.34 -13.22 -23.22
N ARG A 152 -7.46 -12.60 -24.03
CA ARG A 152 -6.59 -11.51 -23.58
C ARG A 152 -7.39 -10.25 -23.38
N ARG A 153 -7.31 -9.77 -22.14
CA ARG A 153 -7.90 -8.52 -21.71
C ARG A 153 -6.96 -7.36 -22.00
N GLU A 154 -7.51 -6.29 -22.54
CA GLU A 154 -6.83 -5.02 -22.69
C GLU A 154 -7.47 -3.95 -21.80
N PHE A 155 -6.62 -3.04 -21.32
CA PHE A 155 -7.03 -1.90 -20.53
C PHE A 155 -6.48 -0.61 -21.15
N LYS A 156 -7.35 0.38 -21.32
CA LYS A 156 -6.95 1.69 -21.86
C LYS A 156 -7.64 2.82 -21.12
N TYR A 157 -6.88 3.86 -20.79
CA TYR A 157 -7.46 5.08 -20.24
C TYR A 157 -8.24 5.84 -21.30
N THR A 158 -9.45 6.27 -20.96
CA THR A 158 -10.32 7.07 -21.85
C THR A 158 -10.38 8.54 -21.46
N THR A 159 -9.90 8.88 -20.26
CA THR A 159 -9.68 10.25 -19.81
C THR A 159 -8.30 10.37 -19.14
N PRO A 160 -7.75 11.60 -18.99
CA PRO A 160 -6.44 11.80 -18.39
C PRO A 160 -6.33 11.23 -16.98
N LYS A 161 -5.21 10.56 -16.71
CA LYS A 161 -4.89 9.99 -15.39
C LYS A 161 -4.62 11.11 -14.38
N LYS A 162 -5.16 10.99 -13.17
CA LYS A 162 -4.74 11.79 -12.01
C LYS A 162 -4.04 10.87 -11.03
N ARG A 163 -2.72 11.01 -10.93
CA ARG A 163 -1.88 10.18 -10.06
C ARG A 163 -1.90 10.76 -8.65
N LEU A 164 -1.88 9.88 -7.65
CA LEU A 164 -1.69 10.27 -6.26
C LEU A 164 -0.21 10.36 -5.93
N THR A 165 0.11 11.24 -4.99
CA THR A 165 1.43 11.59 -4.48
C THR A 165 1.41 11.58 -2.96
N ALA A 166 2.58 11.60 -2.32
CA ALA A 166 2.62 11.66 -0.86
C ALA A 166 2.04 12.98 -0.32
N ALA A 167 2.12 14.06 -1.10
CA ALA A 167 1.54 15.36 -0.75
C ALA A 167 0.02 15.31 -0.59
N ASP A 168 -0.66 14.42 -1.32
CA ASP A 168 -2.12 14.26 -1.25
C ASP A 168 -2.60 13.69 0.09
N LEU A 169 -1.68 13.13 0.91
CA LEU A 169 -1.98 12.64 2.25
C LEU A 169 -1.83 13.72 3.32
N VAL A 170 -1.13 14.82 3.02
CA VAL A 170 -0.82 15.88 3.99
C VAL A 170 -2.10 16.57 4.45
N GLY A 171 -2.20 16.84 5.75
CA GLY A 171 -3.39 17.44 6.35
C GLY A 171 -4.55 16.47 6.57
N THR A 172 -4.37 15.18 6.25
CA THR A 172 -5.35 14.13 6.50
C THR A 172 -4.80 13.09 7.49
N PRO A 173 -5.67 12.36 8.23
CA PRO A 173 -5.24 11.24 9.07
C PRO A 173 -4.58 10.10 8.28
N LEU A 174 -4.75 10.08 6.95
CA LEU A 174 -4.24 9.03 6.07
C LEU A 174 -2.71 8.95 6.04
N LEU A 175 -2.01 10.08 6.24
CA LEU A 175 -0.55 10.11 6.29
C LEU A 175 0.01 9.24 7.43
N LYS A 176 -0.75 9.06 8.51
CA LYS A 176 -0.37 8.28 9.68
C LYS A 176 -0.74 6.79 9.59
N ALA A 177 -1.32 6.35 8.48
CA ALA A 177 -1.75 4.96 8.30
C ALA A 177 -0.65 3.94 8.64
N LYS A 178 -1.02 2.82 9.28
CA LYS A 178 -0.07 1.76 9.63
C LYS A 178 0.49 1.05 8.40
N ALA A 179 -0.35 0.82 7.38
CA ALA A 179 0.03 0.23 6.10
C ALA A 179 -0.30 1.15 4.93
N VAL A 180 0.63 1.26 3.98
CA VAL A 180 0.48 2.03 2.74
C VAL A 180 0.62 1.08 1.56
N HIS A 181 -0.44 1.01 0.74
CA HIS A 181 -0.45 0.28 -0.52
C HIS A 181 -0.22 1.23 -1.71
N MET A 182 0.69 0.89 -2.61
CA MET A 182 0.97 1.67 -3.82
C MET A 182 1.16 0.79 -5.05
N VAL A 183 0.60 1.23 -6.18
CA VAL A 183 0.76 0.59 -7.49
C VAL A 183 1.45 1.57 -8.42
N CYS A 184 2.72 1.30 -8.73
CA CYS A 184 3.54 2.24 -9.49
C CYS A 184 4.82 1.59 -10.06
N SER A 185 5.56 2.36 -10.86
CA SER A 185 6.89 1.94 -11.36
C SER A 185 7.90 1.82 -10.21
N PRO A 186 8.99 1.05 -10.38
CA PRO A 186 10.00 0.94 -9.32
C PRO A 186 10.62 2.30 -8.91
N ASN A 187 10.90 3.18 -9.87
CA ASN A 187 11.40 4.52 -9.56
C ASN A 187 10.41 5.35 -8.76
N ARG A 188 9.12 5.30 -9.14
CA ARG A 188 8.08 6.01 -8.40
C ARG A 188 7.85 5.43 -7.01
N CYS A 189 8.02 4.12 -6.84
CA CYS A 189 7.97 3.49 -5.52
C CYS A 189 9.01 4.10 -4.59
N LYS A 190 10.28 4.21 -5.04
CA LYS A 190 11.36 4.83 -4.26
C LYS A 190 11.02 6.26 -3.84
N GLU A 191 10.58 7.09 -4.80
CA GLU A 191 10.17 8.48 -4.54
C GLU A 191 9.05 8.56 -3.51
N LEU A 192 7.97 7.78 -3.68
CA LEU A 192 6.83 7.78 -2.77
C LEU A 192 7.22 7.37 -1.35
N VAL A 193 8.05 6.34 -1.21
CA VAL A 193 8.50 5.88 0.12
C VAL A 193 9.32 6.97 0.81
N GLU A 194 10.26 7.59 0.10
CA GLU A 194 11.08 8.67 0.64
C GLU A 194 10.24 9.89 1.02
N GLU A 195 9.32 10.32 0.16
CA GLU A 195 8.41 11.44 0.41
C GLU A 195 7.51 11.17 1.63
N ILE A 196 6.88 9.99 1.72
CA ILE A 196 6.00 9.62 2.85
C ILE A 196 6.77 9.60 4.17
N ILE A 197 7.95 8.97 4.20
CA ILE A 197 8.79 8.92 5.40
C ILE A 197 9.18 10.34 5.84
N THR A 198 9.57 11.18 4.89
CA THR A 198 9.98 12.56 5.15
C THR A 198 8.81 13.37 5.73
N LEU A 199 7.63 13.27 5.14
CA LEU A 199 6.43 13.97 5.60
C LEU A 199 6.01 13.51 7.00
N ARG A 200 6.01 12.19 7.27
CA ARG A 200 5.67 11.64 8.60
C ARG A 200 6.67 12.07 9.67
N LYS A 201 7.97 12.06 9.38
CA LYS A 201 9.00 12.55 10.32
C LYS A 201 8.83 14.04 10.60
N ARG A 202 8.49 14.83 9.58
CA ARG A 202 8.21 16.27 9.74
C ARG A 202 7.00 16.48 10.64
N GLU A 203 5.91 15.76 10.40
CA GLU A 203 4.69 15.89 11.21
C GLU A 203 4.92 15.50 12.67
N ALA A 204 5.63 14.40 12.93
CA ALA A 204 6.02 13.96 14.27
C ALA A 204 6.85 15.03 15.00
N ARG A 205 7.84 15.65 14.32
CA ARG A 205 8.66 16.73 14.90
C ARG A 205 7.81 17.97 15.23
N LEU A 206 6.87 18.34 14.37
CA LEU A 206 5.98 19.47 14.60
C LEU A 206 5.03 19.20 15.79
N ALA A 207 4.51 17.98 15.90
CA ALA A 207 3.68 17.57 17.02
C ALA A 207 4.46 17.59 18.35
N ALA A 208 5.68 17.06 18.38
CA ALA A 208 6.55 17.12 19.56
C ALA A 208 6.87 18.56 19.98
N ALA A 209 7.17 19.45 19.02
CA ALA A 209 7.43 20.87 19.30
C ALA A 209 6.20 21.61 19.83
N ALA A 210 4.98 21.25 19.38
CA ALA A 210 3.74 21.82 19.89
C ALA A 210 3.45 21.39 21.33
N SER A 211 3.69 20.10 21.65
CA SER A 211 3.55 19.57 23.02
C SER A 211 4.49 20.25 24.01
N ASN A 212 5.75 20.52 23.63
CA ASN A 212 6.71 21.21 24.51
C ASN A 212 6.34 22.68 24.77
N LYS A 213 5.74 23.39 23.79
CA LYS A 213 5.28 24.77 24.00
C LYS A 213 4.13 24.87 25.01
N ASN A 214 3.27 23.86 25.08
CA ASN A 214 2.17 23.85 26.06
C ASN A 214 2.64 23.55 27.50
N ASN A 215 3.79 22.90 27.67
CA ASN A 215 4.35 22.61 29.00
C ASN A 215 5.21 23.74 29.57
N ASN A 216 5.72 24.67 28.73
CA ASN A 216 6.53 25.82 29.17
C ASN A 216 5.73 26.99 29.77
N ASN A 217 4.57 26.71 30.38
CA ASN A 217 3.90 27.65 31.30
C ASN A 217 4.35 27.46 32.78
N ASN A 218 5.35 26.62 33.03
CA ASN A 218 6.08 26.60 34.29
C ASN A 218 7.54 26.95 34.03
N ASP A 219 7.88 28.21 34.30
CA ASP A 219 9.26 28.70 34.35
C ASP A 219 10.07 27.86 35.35
N ASN A 220 10.99 27.05 34.85
CA ASN A 220 12.26 26.72 35.48
C ASN A 220 13.19 26.19 34.38
N ASP A 221 14.05 27.08 33.90
CA ASP A 221 15.19 26.77 33.06
C ASP A 221 16.19 25.90 33.85
N ASP A 222 16.66 24.82 33.22
CA ASP A 222 17.89 24.05 33.44
C ASP A 222 17.60 22.54 33.37
N ASP A 223 17.69 21.94 32.18
CA ASP A 223 18.72 20.93 31.88
C ASP A 223 18.55 20.36 30.47
N CYS A 224 19.68 20.04 29.86
CA CYS A 224 19.81 19.40 28.56
C CYS A 224 19.56 17.89 28.68
N ASP A 225 18.36 17.43 28.32
CA ASP A 225 18.06 15.99 28.37
C ASP A 225 18.21 15.28 27.02
N GLU A 226 19.11 14.28 27.05
CA GLU A 226 19.17 13.14 26.14
C GLU A 226 17.75 12.55 26.02
N VAL A 227 17.25 12.41 24.79
CA VAL A 227 15.92 11.84 24.53
C VAL A 227 15.97 10.34 24.87
N ASP A 228 15.38 9.96 26.00
CA ASP A 228 15.06 8.56 26.31
C ASP A 228 14.03 8.03 25.30
N ASP A 229 14.40 6.99 24.55
CA ASP A 229 13.62 6.32 23.49
C ASP A 229 12.45 5.46 24.02
N ASP A 230 12.13 5.57 25.32
CA ASP A 230 11.19 4.68 26.04
C ASP A 230 9.89 5.37 26.49
N THR A 231 9.56 6.53 25.91
CA THR A 231 8.21 7.11 26.07
C THR A 231 7.29 6.61 24.96
N ASN A 232 6.17 5.98 25.35
CA ASN A 232 5.07 5.60 24.46
C ASN A 232 4.32 6.86 23.99
N ASP A 233 5.05 7.79 23.34
CA ASP A 233 4.51 9.04 22.83
C ASP A 233 3.68 8.75 21.57
N PRO A 234 2.35 8.97 21.59
CA PRO A 234 1.52 8.79 20.41
C PRO A 234 1.91 9.70 19.23
N ASN A 235 2.76 10.71 19.45
CA ASN A 235 3.31 11.58 18.41
C ASN A 235 4.69 11.13 17.88
N ALA A 236 5.27 10.05 18.43
CA ALA A 236 6.52 9.51 17.93
C ALA A 236 6.36 8.98 16.49
N TYR A 237 7.38 9.22 15.66
CA TYR A 237 7.40 8.71 14.30
C TYR A 237 7.43 7.18 14.29
N THR A 238 6.40 6.58 13.69
CA THR A 238 6.38 5.14 13.37
C THR A 238 6.50 4.96 11.86
N ARG A 239 7.40 4.06 11.44
CA ARG A 239 7.53 3.70 10.01
C ARG A 239 6.30 2.88 9.58
N PRO A 240 5.62 3.25 8.48
CA PRO A 240 4.55 2.42 7.93
C PRO A 240 5.07 1.13 7.32
N LEU A 241 4.22 0.11 7.30
CA LEU A 241 4.34 -1.02 6.38
C LEU A 241 4.11 -0.53 4.94
N ILE A 242 5.05 -0.82 4.05
CA ILE A 242 4.97 -0.47 2.64
C ILE A 242 4.69 -1.72 1.81
N ILE A 243 3.54 -1.73 1.13
CA ILE A 243 3.13 -2.79 0.21
C ILE A 243 3.15 -2.20 -1.20
N TRP A 244 4.00 -2.76 -2.05
CA TRP A 244 4.18 -2.29 -3.42
C TRP A 244 3.80 -3.37 -4.44
N GLU A 245 2.94 -2.98 -5.40
CA GLU A 245 2.66 -3.73 -6.63
C GLU A 245 3.30 -3.01 -7.83
N PRO A 246 4.15 -3.68 -8.62
CA PRO A 246 4.71 -3.10 -9.84
C PRO A 246 3.63 -2.94 -10.92
N VAL A 247 3.75 -1.91 -11.75
CA VAL A 247 2.84 -1.74 -12.91
C VAL A 247 3.23 -2.69 -14.05
N PRO A 248 2.26 -3.39 -14.68
CA PRO A 248 2.54 -4.40 -15.71
C PRO A 248 3.44 -3.93 -16.84
N ASP A 249 3.21 -2.71 -17.35
CA ASP A 249 3.92 -2.14 -18.51
C ASP A 249 5.44 -2.00 -18.29
N LEU A 250 5.90 -2.03 -17.04
CA LEU A 250 7.30 -1.85 -16.67
C LEU A 250 7.92 -3.09 -16.04
N CYS A 251 7.20 -4.22 -16.03
CA CYS A 251 7.73 -5.52 -15.65
C CYS A 251 8.54 -6.11 -16.80
N THR A 252 9.70 -5.52 -17.06
CA THR A 252 10.61 -5.91 -18.15
C THR A 252 12.04 -6.08 -17.64
N PRO A 253 12.92 -6.80 -18.37
CA PRO A 253 14.31 -6.98 -17.93
C PRO A 253 15.08 -5.67 -17.78
N PHE A 254 14.70 -4.62 -18.53
CA PHE A 254 15.33 -3.30 -18.45
C PHE A 254 15.04 -2.58 -17.13
N GLU A 255 13.92 -2.88 -16.49
CA GLU A 255 13.52 -2.27 -15.21
C GLU A 255 13.91 -3.13 -14.00
N LEU A 256 14.49 -4.32 -14.20
CA LEU A 256 14.89 -5.22 -13.12
C LEU A 256 15.84 -4.54 -12.13
N LEU A 257 16.80 -3.75 -12.60
CA LEU A 257 17.71 -2.99 -11.73
C LEU A 257 16.97 -1.93 -10.90
N ASN A 258 15.98 -1.25 -11.47
CA ASN A 258 15.19 -0.29 -10.71
C ASN A 258 14.28 -1.01 -9.70
N CYS A 259 13.76 -2.18 -10.05
CA CYS A 259 13.01 -3.06 -9.17
C CYS A 259 13.87 -3.48 -7.97
N THR A 260 15.06 -4.03 -8.18
CA THR A 260 15.95 -4.45 -7.09
C THR A 260 16.37 -3.29 -6.19
N ASN A 261 16.56 -2.09 -6.75
CA ASN A 261 16.82 -0.89 -5.94
C ASN A 261 15.62 -0.41 -5.11
N ALA A 262 14.38 -0.78 -5.45
CA ALA A 262 13.18 -0.44 -4.70
C ALA A 262 12.90 -1.43 -3.56
N LEU A 263 13.28 -2.71 -3.73
CA LEU A 263 13.01 -3.79 -2.79
C LEU A 263 13.47 -3.51 -1.33
N PRO A 264 14.64 -2.90 -1.04
CA PRO A 264 15.05 -2.59 0.34
C PRO A 264 14.21 -1.52 1.03
N LEU A 265 13.41 -0.77 0.27
CA LEU A 265 12.59 0.33 0.79
C LEU A 265 11.17 -0.12 1.16
N VAL A 266 10.76 -1.31 0.72
CA VAL A 266 9.41 -1.85 0.90
C VAL A 266 9.44 -3.05 1.85
N ASP A 267 8.32 -3.30 2.52
CA ASP A 267 8.17 -4.48 3.37
C ASP A 267 7.72 -5.68 2.54
N ILE A 268 6.84 -5.42 1.56
CA ILE A 268 6.32 -6.40 0.60
C ILE A 268 6.38 -5.86 -0.83
N CYS A 269 6.90 -6.68 -1.73
CA CYS A 269 6.72 -6.54 -3.16
C CYS A 269 5.78 -7.66 -3.63
N SER A 270 4.69 -7.31 -4.31
CA SER A 270 3.66 -8.27 -4.73
C SER A 270 3.35 -8.21 -6.23
N PRO A 271 4.28 -8.68 -7.08
CA PRO A 271 3.97 -8.90 -8.49
C PRO A 271 2.98 -10.05 -8.65
N ASN A 272 2.30 -10.11 -9.78
CA ASN A 272 1.70 -11.34 -10.27
C ASN A 272 2.76 -12.23 -10.96
N HIS A 273 2.41 -13.49 -11.26
CA HIS A 273 3.32 -14.45 -11.90
C HIS A 273 3.92 -13.93 -13.23
N ALA A 274 3.11 -13.29 -14.09
CA ALA A 274 3.55 -12.76 -15.38
C ALA A 274 4.41 -11.50 -15.22
N GLU A 275 4.12 -10.65 -14.24
CA GLU A 275 4.95 -9.48 -13.89
C GLU A 275 6.32 -9.91 -13.38
N LEU A 276 6.38 -10.91 -12.50
CA LEU A 276 7.63 -11.47 -12.00
C LEU A 276 8.44 -12.10 -13.15
N ALA A 277 7.79 -12.90 -13.99
CA ALA A 277 8.42 -13.49 -15.15
C ALA A 277 8.91 -12.44 -16.15
N GLY A 278 8.15 -11.37 -16.36
CA GLY A 278 8.51 -10.26 -17.23
C GLY A 278 9.82 -9.58 -16.82
N PHE A 279 10.06 -9.40 -15.51
CA PHE A 279 11.36 -8.93 -15.02
C PHE A 279 12.52 -9.89 -15.36
N MET A 280 12.25 -11.19 -15.42
CA MET A 280 13.23 -12.22 -15.78
C MET A 280 13.32 -12.49 -17.29
N GLY A 281 12.49 -11.81 -18.10
CA GLY A 281 12.44 -11.98 -19.55
C GLY A 281 11.71 -13.24 -20.01
N THR A 282 10.83 -13.81 -19.18
CA THR A 282 9.96 -14.94 -19.52
C THR A 282 8.47 -14.55 -19.39
N ASP A 283 7.56 -15.43 -19.79
CA ASP A 283 6.09 -15.21 -19.70
C ASP A 283 5.46 -15.79 -18.44
N GLY A 284 6.19 -16.63 -17.70
CA GLY A 284 5.72 -17.25 -16.45
C GLY A 284 4.79 -18.43 -16.68
N LEU A 285 4.71 -18.93 -17.92
CA LEU A 285 3.85 -20.04 -18.31
C LEU A 285 4.68 -21.30 -18.57
N ASP A 286 4.08 -22.44 -18.27
CA ASP A 286 4.64 -23.74 -18.59
C ASP A 286 4.57 -23.96 -20.12
N PRO A 287 5.69 -24.28 -20.80
CA PRO A 287 5.71 -24.39 -22.26
C PRO A 287 4.85 -25.52 -22.85
N GLU A 288 4.53 -26.54 -22.05
CA GLU A 288 3.78 -27.72 -22.51
C GLU A 288 2.28 -27.54 -22.28
N THR A 289 1.90 -27.03 -21.11
CA THR A 289 0.50 -26.91 -20.69
C THR A 289 -0.09 -25.52 -20.96
N GLY A 290 0.74 -24.48 -21.03
CA GLY A 290 0.31 -23.08 -21.09
C GLY A 290 -0.26 -22.55 -19.77
N GLU A 291 -0.21 -23.34 -18.69
CA GLU A 291 -0.64 -22.95 -17.35
C GLU A 291 0.43 -22.12 -16.63
N ILE A 292 0.07 -21.50 -15.51
CA ILE A 292 1.01 -20.77 -14.66
C ILE A 292 2.07 -21.74 -14.11
N SER A 293 3.35 -21.47 -14.39
CA SER A 293 4.46 -22.33 -13.97
C SER A 293 4.87 -22.03 -12.53
N VAL A 294 4.55 -22.97 -11.63
CA VAL A 294 4.93 -22.93 -10.20
C VAL A 294 6.46 -22.90 -10.06
N GLU A 295 7.17 -23.73 -10.80
CA GLU A 295 8.64 -23.80 -10.79
C GLU A 295 9.28 -22.47 -11.21
N GLN A 296 8.75 -21.79 -12.24
CA GLN A 296 9.26 -20.49 -12.64
C GLN A 296 9.01 -19.43 -11.56
N VAL A 297 7.86 -19.44 -10.89
CA VAL A 297 7.57 -18.51 -9.79
C VAL A 297 8.56 -18.70 -8.65
N GLU A 298 8.79 -19.94 -8.22
CA GLU A 298 9.72 -20.29 -7.15
C GLU A 298 11.15 -19.86 -7.51
N ARG A 299 11.64 -20.27 -8.69
CA ARG A 299 12.98 -19.94 -9.18
C ARG A 299 13.20 -18.44 -9.30
N ASN A 300 12.24 -17.71 -9.85
CA ASN A 300 12.37 -16.26 -10.04
C ASN A 300 12.37 -15.52 -8.69
N CYS A 301 11.63 -16.01 -7.69
CA CYS A 301 11.69 -15.49 -6.32
C CYS A 301 13.05 -15.76 -5.68
N GLU A 302 13.56 -16.99 -5.79
CA GLU A 302 14.87 -17.37 -5.28
C GLU A 302 15.97 -16.49 -5.88
N GLN A 303 15.93 -16.24 -7.20
CA GLN A 303 16.89 -15.36 -7.88
C GLN A 303 16.86 -13.92 -7.34
N LEU A 304 15.67 -13.34 -7.16
CA LEU A 304 15.55 -11.99 -6.59
C LEU A 304 16.07 -11.95 -5.16
N LEU A 305 15.66 -12.92 -4.34
CA LEU A 305 16.06 -13.01 -2.95
C LEU A 305 17.57 -13.21 -2.80
N ALA A 306 18.17 -14.07 -3.62
CA ALA A 306 19.61 -14.32 -3.65
C ALA A 306 20.42 -13.09 -4.10
N SER A 307 19.81 -12.17 -4.88
CA SER A 307 20.49 -10.95 -5.34
C SER A 307 20.78 -9.96 -4.21
N MET A 308 20.09 -10.05 -3.06
CA MET A 308 20.28 -9.15 -1.93
C MET A 308 20.24 -9.88 -0.57
N PRO A 309 21.27 -10.69 -0.24
CA PRO A 309 21.26 -11.57 0.93
C PRO A 309 21.32 -10.82 2.27
N LEU A 310 21.74 -9.55 2.28
CA LEU A 310 21.86 -8.73 3.50
C LEU A 310 20.60 -7.92 3.82
N THR A 311 19.64 -7.87 2.91
CA THR A 311 18.37 -7.16 3.10
C THR A 311 17.23 -8.16 3.13
N THR A 312 16.37 -8.05 4.13
CA THR A 312 15.18 -8.88 4.24
C THR A 312 13.97 -8.12 3.72
N TYR A 313 13.33 -8.64 2.69
CA TYR A 313 12.05 -8.18 2.17
C TYR A 313 11.20 -9.41 1.85
N THR A 314 9.88 -9.21 1.75
CA THR A 314 8.94 -10.31 1.48
C THR A 314 8.42 -10.20 0.04
N LEU A 315 8.51 -11.30 -0.70
CA LEU A 315 7.83 -11.46 -1.98
C LEU A 315 6.50 -12.17 -1.75
N VAL A 316 5.43 -11.61 -2.30
CA VAL A 316 4.10 -12.25 -2.34
C VAL A 316 3.64 -12.30 -3.78
N VAL A 317 3.88 -13.41 -4.47
CA VAL A 317 3.55 -13.55 -5.89
C VAL A 317 2.11 -14.01 -6.05
N ARG A 318 1.29 -13.21 -6.74
CA ARG A 318 -0.10 -13.57 -7.05
C ARG A 318 -0.16 -14.42 -8.33
N ALA A 319 -0.65 -15.65 -8.21
CA ALA A 319 -0.56 -16.66 -9.26
C ALA A 319 -1.95 -17.20 -9.66
N GLY A 320 -2.97 -16.34 -9.69
CA GLY A 320 -4.30 -16.67 -10.21
C GLY A 320 -4.89 -17.94 -9.57
N GLU A 321 -5.23 -18.92 -10.40
CA GLU A 321 -5.76 -20.23 -9.98
C GLU A 321 -4.82 -21.05 -9.09
N LYS A 322 -3.49 -20.82 -9.17
CA LYS A 322 -2.51 -21.48 -8.30
C LYS A 322 -2.48 -20.84 -6.89
N GLY A 323 -3.15 -19.70 -6.70
CA GLY A 323 -3.21 -18.98 -5.43
C GLY A 323 -2.11 -17.94 -5.31
N CYS A 324 -1.34 -17.98 -4.22
CA CYS A 324 -0.17 -17.12 -4.05
C CYS A 324 1.03 -17.86 -3.46
N TYR A 325 2.22 -17.37 -3.82
CA TYR A 325 3.49 -17.84 -3.28
C TYR A 325 4.12 -16.76 -2.41
N VAL A 326 4.50 -17.13 -1.20
CA VAL A 326 5.19 -16.25 -0.25
C VAL A 326 6.64 -16.71 -0.13
N ALA A 327 7.57 -15.78 -0.35
CA ALA A 327 9.00 -16.03 -0.21
C ALA A 327 9.68 -14.90 0.58
N LYS A 328 10.51 -15.27 1.56
CA LYS A 328 11.30 -14.33 2.37
C LYS A 328 12.60 -14.99 2.78
N ASN A 329 13.73 -14.31 2.57
CA ASN A 329 15.02 -14.76 3.06
C ASN A 329 15.06 -14.84 4.58
N GLY A 330 15.64 -15.92 5.09
CA GLY A 330 16.05 -16.05 6.48
C GLY A 330 17.15 -15.06 6.84
N GLY A 331 17.15 -14.55 8.08
CA GLY A 331 18.13 -13.57 8.54
C GLY A 331 18.21 -13.47 10.06
N ARG A 332 19.29 -12.87 10.58
CA ARG A 332 19.44 -12.63 12.03
C ARG A 332 18.26 -11.76 12.50
N ARG A 333 17.39 -12.31 13.33
CA ARG A 333 16.41 -11.51 14.07
C ARG A 333 17.16 -10.41 14.82
N ARG A 334 16.81 -9.14 14.58
CA ARG A 334 17.10 -8.08 15.57
C ARG A 334 16.28 -8.45 16.81
N LYS A 335 16.90 -9.11 17.80
CA LYS A 335 16.30 -9.22 19.14
C LYS A 335 15.97 -7.79 19.56
N GLN A 336 14.70 -7.49 19.84
CA GLN A 336 14.40 -6.39 20.76
C GLN A 336 15.20 -6.71 22.03
N PRO A 337 16.04 -5.79 22.53
CA PRO A 337 16.79 -6.09 23.73
C PRO A 337 15.80 -6.42 24.84
N PRO A 338 15.99 -7.53 25.58
CA PRO A 338 15.21 -7.77 26.78
C PRO A 338 15.46 -6.60 27.74
N MET A 339 14.41 -6.11 28.41
CA MET A 339 14.50 -5.04 29.42
C MET A 339 15.64 -5.33 30.39
N LYS A 340 16.76 -4.61 30.25
CA LYS A 340 17.87 -4.69 31.20
C LYS A 340 17.69 -3.58 32.24
N ILE A 341 17.29 -3.99 33.44
CA ILE A 341 17.43 -3.19 34.65
C ILE A 341 18.92 -2.87 34.84
N GLY A 342 19.22 -1.57 34.99
CA GLY A 342 20.47 -0.97 34.56
C GLY A 342 21.75 -1.29 35.33
N LYS A 343 22.87 -0.82 34.74
CA LYS A 343 24.02 -0.16 35.41
C LYS A 343 25.10 0.32 34.41
N LYS A 344 25.42 1.62 34.55
CA LYS A 344 26.63 2.44 34.26
C LYS A 344 27.38 2.35 32.90
N LYS A 345 27.42 3.52 32.24
CA LYS A 345 28.10 3.89 30.96
C LYS A 345 29.63 3.67 30.99
N LYS A 346 30.20 3.21 29.88
CA LYS A 346 31.59 3.49 29.45
C LYS A 346 31.54 4.24 28.11
N MET A 347 32.39 5.28 27.97
CA MET A 347 32.49 6.15 26.80
C MET A 347 32.82 5.36 25.52
N LYS A 348 32.08 5.61 24.43
CA LYS A 348 32.46 5.20 23.07
C LYS A 348 33.07 6.39 22.34
N VAL A 349 34.28 6.18 21.84
CA VAL A 349 34.97 7.05 20.87
C VAL A 349 34.21 6.99 19.55
N GLY A 350 33.95 8.16 18.97
CA GLY A 350 33.12 8.33 17.78
C GLY A 350 33.69 7.64 16.55
N LEU A 351 32.85 6.82 15.90
CA LEU A 351 32.99 6.49 14.49
C LEU A 351 31.64 6.77 13.82
N ASP A 352 31.66 7.70 12.89
CA ASP A 352 30.52 8.23 12.14
C ASP A 352 29.65 7.08 11.55
N ALA A 353 28.39 6.98 11.99
CA ALA A 353 27.42 5.98 11.54
C ALA A 353 26.81 6.30 10.15
N ARG A 354 27.62 6.86 9.24
CA ARG A 354 27.18 7.30 7.90
C ARG A 354 27.58 6.35 6.76
N ASN A 355 28.33 5.27 7.02
CA ASN A 355 28.90 4.43 5.96
C ASN A 355 28.39 2.98 5.86
N PHE A 356 27.27 2.60 6.50
CA PHE A 356 26.70 1.24 6.35
C PHE A 356 25.68 1.09 5.20
N HIS A 357 25.46 2.14 4.39
CA HIS A 357 24.45 2.15 3.31
C HIS A 357 25.02 2.57 1.94
N GLY A 358 26.33 2.48 1.75
CA GLY A 358 26.96 2.65 0.43
C GLY A 358 27.21 1.28 -0.20
N GLY A 359 26.81 1.09 -1.47
CA GLY A 359 27.27 -0.06 -2.26
C GLY A 359 28.80 -0.11 -2.33
N LEU A 360 29.35 -1.30 -2.59
CA LEU A 360 30.79 -1.52 -2.72
C LEU A 360 31.41 -0.54 -3.74
N GLN A 361 32.21 0.41 -3.25
CA GLN A 361 33.06 1.24 -4.09
C GLN A 361 34.40 0.52 -4.34
N HIS A 362 35.01 0.81 -5.48
CA HIS A 362 36.18 0.09 -6.02
C HIS A 362 37.44 0.19 -5.15
N ASP A 363 37.43 1.03 -4.12
CA ASP A 363 38.52 1.34 -3.20
C ASP A 363 38.31 0.82 -1.75
N THR A 364 37.30 -0.04 -1.53
CA THR A 364 37.04 -0.62 -0.20
C THR A 364 38.19 -1.57 0.20
N ASP A 365 38.98 -1.17 1.19
CA ASP A 365 40.05 -2.00 1.76
C ASP A 365 39.45 -3.23 2.48
N MET A 366 39.74 -4.42 1.95
CA MET A 366 39.23 -5.67 2.51
C MET A 366 39.79 -5.99 3.90
N MET A 367 40.93 -5.41 4.31
CA MET A 367 41.48 -5.63 5.66
C MET A 367 40.64 -4.96 6.76
N SER A 368 40.02 -3.82 6.48
CA SER A 368 39.21 -3.09 7.46
C SER A 368 37.85 -3.76 7.72
N LEU A 369 37.35 -4.57 6.78
CA LEU A 369 36.14 -5.41 6.94
C LEU A 369 36.38 -6.60 7.88
N PHE A 370 37.60 -7.15 7.92
CA PHE A 370 37.96 -8.30 8.76
C PHE A 370 38.64 -7.92 10.09
N ALA A 371 39.05 -6.66 10.26
CA ALA A 371 39.71 -6.19 11.48
C ALA A 371 38.89 -6.46 12.75
N GLY A 372 37.56 -6.26 12.70
CA GLY A 372 36.68 -6.58 13.82
C GLY A 372 36.57 -8.08 14.14
N LEU A 373 36.79 -8.95 13.14
CA LEU A 373 36.75 -10.41 13.31
C LEU A 373 38.06 -10.97 13.87
N LEU A 374 39.19 -10.33 13.55
CA LEU A 374 40.52 -10.66 14.06
C LEU A 374 40.73 -10.19 15.50
N GLN A 375 40.15 -9.04 15.86
CA GLN A 375 40.21 -8.51 17.22
C GLN A 375 39.47 -9.42 18.23
N ASP A 376 38.38 -10.06 17.79
CA ASP A 376 37.65 -11.10 18.55
C ASP A 376 38.40 -12.45 18.68
N MET A 377 39.50 -12.65 17.94
CA MET A 377 40.36 -13.83 18.08
C MET A 377 41.55 -13.58 19.01
N GLU A 378 42.08 -12.37 19.07
CA GLU A 378 43.24 -12.04 19.92
C GLU A 378 42.89 -11.91 21.41
N ASP A 379 41.66 -11.52 21.75
CA ASP A 379 41.20 -11.42 23.15
C ASP A 379 40.88 -12.78 23.80
N ARG A 380 40.94 -13.89 23.06
CA ARG A 380 40.65 -15.25 23.58
C ARG A 380 41.77 -15.91 24.37
N ASN A 381 42.98 -15.34 24.39
CA ASN A 381 44.16 -15.96 24.99
C ASN A 381 44.64 -15.31 26.30
N ASN A 382 43.85 -14.44 26.92
CA ASN A 382 44.19 -13.84 28.21
C ASN A 382 43.55 -14.64 29.36
N GLU A 383 44.34 -15.43 30.09
CA GLU A 383 43.85 -16.39 31.09
C GLU A 383 43.34 -15.78 32.42
N ASP A 384 43.36 -14.44 32.57
CA ASP A 384 43.12 -13.75 33.86
C ASP A 384 41.87 -12.83 33.90
N ASP A 385 40.78 -13.11 33.16
CA ASP A 385 39.52 -12.37 33.32
C ASP A 385 38.55 -13.07 34.32
N PRO A 386 38.21 -12.46 35.47
CA PRO A 386 37.27 -13.03 36.44
C PRO A 386 35.80 -12.95 36.02
N PHE A 387 35.47 -12.39 34.85
CA PHE A 387 34.08 -12.22 34.38
C PHE A 387 33.90 -12.59 32.90
N GLY A 388 33.76 -13.89 32.58
CA GLY A 388 33.07 -14.24 31.32
C GLY A 388 33.40 -15.57 30.68
N ARG A 389 33.08 -16.68 31.36
CA ARG A 389 32.73 -17.90 30.63
C ARG A 389 31.34 -17.64 30.02
N PHE A 390 31.30 -17.12 28.79
CA PHE A 390 30.06 -17.11 28.02
C PHE A 390 29.78 -18.56 27.62
N ASP A 391 28.82 -19.19 28.29
CA ASP A 391 28.28 -20.48 27.88
C ASP A 391 27.78 -20.36 26.43
N VAL A 392 28.27 -21.23 25.57
CA VAL A 392 27.98 -21.29 24.12
C VAL A 392 26.57 -21.88 23.86
N GLU A 393 25.62 -21.62 24.76
CA GLU A 393 24.29 -22.24 24.78
C GLU A 393 23.13 -21.25 24.58
N GLU A 394 23.38 -20.03 24.07
CA GLU A 394 22.33 -19.23 23.42
C GLU A 394 22.46 -19.36 21.90
N GLY A 395 21.77 -20.38 21.35
CA GLY A 395 21.62 -20.56 19.91
C GLY A 395 21.15 -19.26 19.26
N ILE A 396 21.88 -18.82 18.24
CA ILE A 396 21.39 -17.81 17.30
C ILE A 396 20.16 -18.44 16.65
N GLU A 397 18.95 -18.04 17.05
CA GLU A 397 17.72 -18.35 16.30
C GLU A 397 17.86 -17.72 14.90
N ALA A 398 18.38 -18.51 13.97
CA ALA A 398 18.32 -18.20 12.56
C ALA A 398 16.87 -18.36 12.13
N ASP A 399 16.22 -17.27 11.73
CA ASP A 399 14.97 -17.34 10.99
C ASP A 399 15.28 -18.10 9.68
N SER A 400 14.66 -19.26 9.48
CA SER A 400 14.91 -20.10 8.29
C SER A 400 14.39 -19.48 7.00
N GLY A 401 13.71 -18.33 7.08
CA GLY A 401 12.96 -17.78 5.96
C GLY A 401 11.61 -18.48 5.82
N ILE A 402 10.82 -18.00 4.86
CA ILE A 402 9.50 -18.52 4.55
C ILE A 402 9.46 -18.77 3.05
N GLU A 403 9.07 -19.98 2.65
CA GLU A 403 8.75 -20.36 1.28
C GLU A 403 7.48 -21.20 1.34
N ARG A 404 6.35 -20.65 0.89
CA ARG A 404 5.05 -21.31 1.04
C ARG A 404 4.07 -20.91 -0.04
N TRP A 405 3.45 -21.92 -0.65
CA TRP A 405 2.23 -21.75 -1.44
C TRP A 405 0.99 -21.74 -0.55
N LEU A 406 0.09 -20.82 -0.82
CA LEU A 406 -1.30 -20.86 -0.38
C LEU A 406 -2.19 -21.04 -1.63
N PRO A 407 -3.02 -22.09 -1.70
CA PRO A 407 -3.86 -22.35 -2.86
C PRO A 407 -4.94 -21.28 -3.04
N ALA A 408 -5.45 -21.09 -4.25
CA ALA A 408 -6.55 -20.16 -4.47
C ALA A 408 -7.78 -20.51 -3.61
N TYR A 409 -8.61 -19.50 -3.30
CA TYR A 409 -9.86 -19.76 -2.56
C TYR A 409 -10.83 -20.63 -3.37
N HIS A 410 -11.03 -20.30 -4.65
CA HIS A 410 -11.80 -21.12 -5.58
C HIS A 410 -10.87 -22.15 -6.21
N THR A 411 -11.22 -23.42 -6.07
CA THR A 411 -10.51 -24.55 -6.70
C THR A 411 -11.12 -24.94 -8.05
N ASP A 412 -12.23 -24.30 -8.43
CA ASP A 412 -12.94 -24.50 -9.68
C ASP A 412 -13.41 -23.13 -10.21
N ALA A 413 -13.42 -22.99 -11.55
CA ALA A 413 -13.68 -21.72 -12.22
C ALA A 413 -15.17 -21.36 -12.29
N THR A 414 -16.08 -22.23 -11.86
CA THR A 414 -17.54 -21.99 -11.94
C THR A 414 -18.02 -20.73 -11.25
N LYS A 415 -17.36 -20.32 -10.16
CA LYS A 415 -17.65 -19.08 -9.44
C LYS A 415 -16.80 -17.88 -9.89
N VAL A 416 -15.84 -18.06 -10.79
CA VAL A 416 -14.97 -16.98 -11.27
C VAL A 416 -15.59 -16.33 -12.50
N VAL A 417 -16.27 -15.19 -12.31
CA VAL A 417 -17.04 -14.50 -13.35
C VAL A 417 -16.21 -13.42 -14.06
N ASP A 418 -15.43 -12.66 -13.28
CA ASP A 418 -14.58 -11.59 -13.77
C ASP A 418 -13.35 -11.42 -12.87
N PRO A 419 -12.12 -11.75 -13.31
CA PRO A 419 -10.92 -11.64 -12.47
C PRO A 419 -10.48 -10.19 -12.15
N THR A 420 -11.21 -9.18 -12.66
CA THR A 420 -10.91 -7.76 -12.44
C THR A 420 -10.76 -7.42 -10.97
N GLY A 421 -9.65 -6.75 -10.64
CA GLY A 421 -9.47 -6.21 -9.30
C GLY A 421 -9.20 -7.25 -8.23
N GLY A 422 -9.24 -8.55 -8.53
CA GLY A 422 -8.93 -9.62 -7.57
C GLY A 422 -7.55 -9.45 -6.94
N GLY A 423 -6.53 -9.12 -7.76
CA GLY A 423 -5.18 -8.85 -7.27
C GLY A 423 -5.06 -7.63 -6.36
N ASN A 424 -5.75 -6.54 -6.69
CA ASN A 424 -5.74 -5.33 -5.86
C ASN A 424 -6.53 -5.53 -4.56
N THR A 425 -7.63 -6.28 -4.63
CA THR A 425 -8.46 -6.67 -3.48
C THR A 425 -7.68 -7.58 -2.54
N PHE A 426 -6.90 -8.51 -3.09
CA PHE A 426 -5.95 -9.32 -2.32
C PHE A 426 -5.01 -8.44 -1.49
N LEU A 427 -4.41 -7.41 -2.10
CA LEU A 427 -3.46 -6.52 -1.42
C LEU A 427 -4.10 -5.67 -0.34
N GLY A 428 -5.36 -5.27 -0.52
CA GLY A 428 -6.14 -4.61 0.53
C GLY A 428 -6.32 -5.48 1.77
N GLY A 429 -6.79 -6.73 1.58
CA GLY A 429 -6.99 -7.68 2.67
C GLY A 429 -5.68 -8.06 3.36
N LEU A 430 -4.62 -8.27 2.58
CA LEU A 430 -3.27 -8.55 3.08
C LEU A 430 -2.72 -7.38 3.91
N ALA A 431 -2.81 -6.15 3.42
CA ALA A 431 -2.25 -4.99 4.09
C ALA A 431 -2.94 -4.70 5.43
N VAL A 432 -4.27 -4.81 5.49
CA VAL A 432 -5.00 -4.59 6.75
C VAL A 432 -4.73 -5.71 7.77
N ALA A 433 -4.51 -6.95 7.33
CA ALA A 433 -4.12 -8.05 8.21
C ALA A 433 -2.76 -7.77 8.87
N LEU A 434 -1.77 -7.36 8.08
CA LEU A 434 -0.43 -7.02 8.59
C LEU A 434 -0.44 -5.80 9.51
N ALA A 435 -1.21 -4.77 9.17
CA ALA A 435 -1.42 -3.60 10.03
C ALA A 435 -2.01 -3.97 11.41
N ARG A 436 -2.68 -5.12 11.49
CA ARG A 436 -3.27 -5.69 12.72
C ARG A 436 -2.42 -6.79 13.35
N GLY A 437 -1.15 -6.93 12.93
CA GLY A 437 -0.18 -7.83 13.55
C GLY A 437 -0.32 -9.30 13.17
N LYS A 438 -1.00 -9.61 12.06
CA LYS A 438 -1.10 -10.97 11.53
C LYS A 438 0.20 -11.44 10.89
N SER A 439 0.45 -12.75 10.88
CA SER A 439 1.59 -13.32 10.15
C SER A 439 1.42 -13.11 8.64
N ILE A 440 2.50 -13.27 7.86
CA ILE A 440 2.41 -13.11 6.41
C ILE A 440 1.51 -14.17 5.77
N GLU A 441 1.49 -15.39 6.30
CA GLU A 441 0.63 -16.47 5.84
C GLU A 441 -0.84 -16.19 6.15
N GLU A 442 -1.14 -15.73 7.38
CA GLU A 442 -2.47 -15.26 7.74
C GLU A 442 -2.90 -14.10 6.85
N ALA A 443 -2.01 -13.14 6.59
CA ALA A 443 -2.31 -11.99 5.73
C ALA A 443 -2.57 -12.41 4.27
N CYS A 444 -1.84 -13.40 3.75
CA CYS A 444 -2.11 -13.99 2.44
C CYS A 444 -3.44 -14.75 2.40
N ALA A 445 -3.85 -15.37 3.51
CA ALA A 445 -5.18 -15.96 3.63
C ALA A 445 -6.28 -14.91 3.60
N TRP A 446 -6.09 -13.77 4.27
CA TRP A 446 -7.01 -12.62 4.19
C TRP A 446 -7.09 -12.11 2.75
N GLY A 447 -5.94 -11.90 2.10
CA GLY A 447 -5.92 -11.49 0.69
C GLY A 447 -6.63 -12.47 -0.23
N SER A 448 -6.42 -13.78 -0.05
CA SER A 448 -7.03 -14.82 -0.88
C SER A 448 -8.56 -14.83 -0.78
N VAL A 449 -9.08 -14.63 0.44
CA VAL A 449 -10.52 -14.51 0.69
C VAL A 449 -11.06 -13.16 0.20
N ALA A 450 -10.29 -12.08 0.30
CA ALA A 450 -10.68 -10.79 -0.26
C ALA A 450 -10.88 -10.87 -1.78
N ALA A 451 -9.90 -11.47 -2.46
CA ALA A 451 -9.93 -11.66 -3.91
C ALA A 451 -11.11 -12.53 -4.35
N SER A 452 -11.49 -13.54 -3.56
CA SER A 452 -12.60 -14.42 -3.93
C SER A 452 -13.93 -13.69 -4.02
N PHE A 453 -14.20 -12.71 -3.15
CA PHE A 453 -15.38 -11.86 -3.28
C PHE A 453 -15.34 -10.97 -4.52
N ALA A 454 -14.17 -10.42 -4.89
CA ALA A 454 -14.07 -9.52 -6.02
C ALA A 454 -14.31 -10.20 -7.37
N ILE A 455 -13.92 -11.47 -7.50
CA ILE A 455 -13.94 -12.18 -8.79
C ILE A 455 -15.25 -12.92 -9.10
N GLU A 456 -16.18 -12.98 -8.14
CA GLU A 456 -17.48 -13.66 -8.25
C GLU A 456 -18.51 -12.92 -9.11
N GLN A 457 -18.22 -11.68 -9.52
CA GLN A 457 -19.13 -10.84 -10.31
C GLN A 457 -18.37 -9.78 -11.12
N VAL A 458 -19.06 -9.14 -12.07
CA VAL A 458 -18.54 -7.93 -12.73
C VAL A 458 -18.69 -6.74 -11.79
N GLY A 459 -17.59 -6.04 -11.53
CA GLY A 459 -17.57 -4.92 -10.59
C GLY A 459 -17.33 -5.37 -9.15
N VAL A 460 -17.80 -4.58 -8.19
CA VAL A 460 -17.54 -4.81 -6.77
C VAL A 460 -18.65 -5.67 -6.13
N PRO A 461 -18.32 -6.47 -5.09
CA PRO A 461 -19.28 -7.31 -4.40
C PRO A 461 -20.36 -6.48 -3.71
N GLU A 462 -21.53 -7.08 -3.54
CA GLU A 462 -22.70 -6.42 -2.97
C GLU A 462 -22.64 -6.46 -1.43
N LEU A 463 -22.65 -5.26 -0.82
CA LEU A 463 -22.76 -5.10 0.63
C LEU A 463 -24.22 -5.26 1.06
N GLY A 464 -24.46 -6.13 2.03
CA GLY A 464 -25.77 -6.38 2.60
C GLY A 464 -25.72 -6.77 4.08
N MET A 465 -26.84 -7.26 4.59
CA MET A 465 -26.95 -7.79 5.95
C MET A 465 -27.70 -9.13 5.92
N ASP A 466 -27.32 -10.04 6.81
CA ASP A 466 -28.08 -11.26 7.04
C ASP A 466 -29.31 -11.03 7.93
N VAL A 467 -30.06 -12.10 8.19
CA VAL A 467 -31.27 -12.08 9.03
C VAL A 467 -31.01 -11.68 10.49
N GLU A 468 -29.77 -11.74 10.95
CA GLU A 468 -29.34 -11.33 12.29
C GLU A 468 -28.79 -9.88 12.31
N GLY A 469 -28.83 -9.17 11.18
CA GLY A 469 -28.30 -7.81 11.03
C GLY A 469 -26.78 -7.75 10.96
N ARG A 470 -26.10 -8.87 10.66
CA ARG A 470 -24.64 -8.92 10.51
C ARG A 470 -24.27 -8.62 9.07
N GLU A 471 -23.20 -7.85 8.88
CA GLU A 471 -22.69 -7.49 7.57
C GLU A 471 -22.32 -8.72 6.72
N THR A 472 -22.77 -8.73 5.47
CA THR A 472 -22.45 -9.75 4.46
C THR A 472 -21.98 -9.11 3.17
N TRP A 473 -21.13 -9.81 2.44
CA TRP A 473 -20.72 -9.45 1.09
C TRP A 473 -21.10 -10.58 0.14
N ASN A 474 -21.81 -10.27 -0.95
CA ASN A 474 -22.45 -11.28 -1.80
C ASN A 474 -23.33 -12.28 -1.00
N GLY A 475 -23.96 -11.81 0.09
CA GLY A 475 -24.76 -12.65 0.98
C GLY A 475 -23.97 -13.60 1.89
N GLU A 476 -22.63 -13.59 1.87
CA GLU A 476 -21.79 -14.42 2.73
C GLU A 476 -21.06 -13.60 3.80
N ARG A 477 -20.80 -14.22 4.96
CA ARG A 477 -20.03 -13.61 6.04
C ARG A 477 -18.53 -13.78 5.80
N VAL A 478 -17.82 -12.68 5.65
CA VAL A 478 -16.36 -12.67 5.39
C VAL A 478 -15.59 -13.48 6.44
N LYS A 479 -15.96 -13.36 7.73
CA LYS A 479 -15.31 -14.09 8.83
C LYS A 479 -15.45 -15.61 8.71
N GLU A 480 -16.63 -16.10 8.30
CA GLU A 480 -16.87 -17.55 8.12
C GLU A 480 -16.09 -18.07 6.92
N ARG A 481 -16.13 -17.33 5.81
CA ARG A 481 -15.36 -17.64 4.61
C ARG A 481 -13.86 -17.71 4.90
N LEU A 482 -13.34 -16.78 5.71
CA LEU A 482 -11.95 -16.77 6.16
C LEU A 482 -11.62 -17.96 7.06
N SER A 483 -12.45 -18.24 8.07
CA SER A 483 -12.22 -19.36 8.99
C SER A 483 -12.14 -20.69 8.23
N GLY A 484 -13.08 -20.94 7.31
CA GLY A 484 -13.07 -22.16 6.50
C GLY A 484 -11.88 -22.23 5.54
N TYR A 485 -11.40 -21.09 5.02
CA TYR A 485 -10.18 -21.06 4.23
C TYR A 485 -8.94 -21.36 5.07
N MET A 486 -8.79 -20.73 6.23
CA MET A 486 -7.63 -20.91 7.12
C MET A 486 -7.52 -22.35 7.64
N GLU A 487 -8.65 -22.98 7.98
CA GLU A 487 -8.69 -24.41 8.34
C GLU A 487 -8.21 -25.28 7.17
N ARG A 488 -8.70 -25.01 5.95
CA ARG A 488 -8.31 -25.74 4.74
C ARG A 488 -6.81 -25.64 4.42
N VAL A 489 -6.18 -24.51 4.71
CA VAL A 489 -4.74 -24.29 4.43
C VAL A 489 -3.83 -24.57 5.63
N GLY A 490 -4.37 -25.08 6.75
CA GLY A 490 -3.62 -25.43 7.95
C GLY A 490 -3.01 -24.23 8.66
N LEU A 491 -3.82 -23.18 8.88
CA LEU A 491 -3.46 -21.97 9.64
C LEU A 491 -4.31 -21.79 10.92
N LEU A 492 -5.24 -22.71 11.20
CA LEU A 492 -6.05 -22.76 12.41
C LEU A 492 -5.81 -24.05 13.21
#